data_AF-A0A7J2QZP2-F1
#
_entry.id   AF-A0A7J2QZP2-F1
#
_cell.length_a   1.000
_cell.length_b   1.000
_cell.length_c   1.000
_cell.angle_alpha   90.00
_cell.angle_beta   90.00
_cell.angle_gamma   90.00
#
_symmetry.space_group_name_H-M   'P 1'
#
loop_
_entity.id
_entity.type
_entity.pdbx_description
1 polymer ?
#
loop_
_entity_poly.entity_id
_entity_poly.type
_entity_poly.pdbx_seq_one_letter_code
_entity_poly.pdbx_strand_id
1 'polypeptide(L)'
;TAFDIDSSGNLTNRRIWAEIEGSSPDGICLDEEGAIWMANPSKAEVLRILEGGEITSTIKVENTNVYACCLGGDDGRTLFLCTNHFFFGKRSSGRIEFLKVKVPGIEIP
;
A
#
# COMPACT_ATOMS: atom_id res chain seq x y z
N THR A 1 -3.31 5.34 -10.95
CA THR A 1 -3.49 6.60 -11.69
C THR A 1 -2.55 7.64 -11.15
N ALA A 2 -2.00 8.50 -12.00
CA ALA A 2 -1.23 9.69 -11.61
C ALA A 2 -1.79 10.95 -12.30
N PHE A 3 -1.40 12.10 -11.75
CA PHE A 3 -1.75 13.43 -12.23
C PHE A 3 -0.51 14.32 -12.12
N ASP A 4 -0.44 15.36 -12.94
CA ASP A 4 0.51 16.45 -12.73
C ASP A 4 -0.17 17.51 -11.84
N ILE A 5 0.62 18.20 -11.01
CA ILE A 5 0.14 19.31 -10.16
C ILE A 5 0.57 20.61 -10.83
N ASP A 6 -0.40 21.45 -11.22
CA ASP A 6 -0.09 22.76 -11.81
C ASP A 6 0.36 23.79 -10.74
N SER A 7 0.78 24.98 -11.17
CA SER A 7 1.25 26.05 -10.26
C SER A 7 0.18 26.57 -9.30
N SER A 8 -1.10 26.26 -9.54
CA SER A 8 -2.23 26.61 -8.68
C SER A 8 -2.64 25.44 -7.77
N GLY A 9 -1.97 24.29 -7.87
CA GLY A 9 -2.26 23.08 -7.09
C GLY A 9 -3.35 22.19 -7.70
N ASN A 10 -3.83 22.47 -8.92
CA ASN A 10 -4.84 21.61 -9.55
C ASN A 10 -4.22 20.34 -10.12
N LEU A 11 -5.00 19.25 -10.10
CA LEU A 11 -4.64 17.99 -10.72
C LEU A 11 -4.98 18.01 -12.22
N THR A 12 -3.97 17.80 -13.06
CA THR A 12 -4.08 17.79 -14.53
C THR A 12 -3.45 16.52 -15.11
N ASN A 13 -3.56 16.32 -16.43
CA ASN A 13 -2.89 15.23 -17.15
C ASN A 13 -3.05 13.84 -16.50
N ARG A 14 -4.31 13.45 -16.23
CA ARG A 14 -4.63 12.13 -15.67
C ARG A 14 -4.07 11.02 -16.56
N ARG A 15 -3.27 10.13 -15.98
CA ARG A 15 -2.68 8.97 -16.67
C ARG A 15 -2.73 7.71 -15.83
N ILE A 16 -2.62 6.56 -16.48
CA ILE A 16 -2.38 5.29 -15.81
C ILE A 16 -0.95 5.34 -15.27
N TRP A 17 -0.79 5.04 -13.98
CA TRP A 17 0.53 4.96 -13.33
C TRP A 17 1.01 3.52 -13.27
N ALA A 18 0.10 2.60 -12.92
CA ALA A 18 0.26 1.17 -13.00
C ALA A 18 -1.11 0.55 -13.28
N GLU A 19 -1.12 -0.50 -14.10
CA GLU A 19 -2.29 -1.36 -14.37
C GLU A 19 -1.97 -2.72 -13.75
N ILE A 20 -2.70 -3.13 -12.70
CA ILE A 20 -2.49 -4.41 -12.02
C ILE A 20 -3.76 -5.25 -12.13
N GLU A 21 -3.73 -6.25 -13.01
CA GLU A 21 -4.91 -7.06 -13.34
C GLU A 21 -5.47 -7.81 -12.12
N GLY A 22 -6.80 -7.69 -11.95
CA GLY A 22 -7.54 -8.33 -10.86
C GLY A 22 -7.15 -7.84 -9.47
N SER A 23 -6.45 -6.71 -9.34
CA SER A 23 -6.23 -6.06 -8.05
C SER A 23 -7.46 -5.26 -7.63
N SER A 24 -7.58 -5.04 -6.32
CA SER A 24 -8.55 -4.13 -5.71
C SER A 24 -7.76 -3.15 -4.83
N PRO A 25 -7.16 -2.10 -5.38
CA PRO A 25 -6.39 -1.14 -4.60
C PRO A 25 -7.25 -0.48 -3.50
N ASP A 26 -6.72 -0.39 -2.29
CA ASP A 26 -7.31 0.38 -1.18
C ASP A 26 -6.29 1.41 -0.69
N GLY A 27 -5.83 1.34 0.56
CA GLY A 27 -4.80 2.23 1.08
C GLY A 27 -3.41 2.01 0.49
N ILE A 28 -2.70 3.12 0.24
CA ILE A 28 -1.36 3.15 -0.33
C ILE A 28 -0.40 4.02 0.49
N CYS A 29 0.91 3.76 0.39
CA CYS A 29 1.96 4.67 0.84
C CYS A 29 3.18 4.63 -0.10
N LEU A 30 4.04 5.65 -0.04
CA LEU A 30 5.23 5.80 -0.88
C LEU A 30 6.50 5.47 -0.08
N ASP A 31 7.46 4.83 -0.73
CA ASP A 31 8.81 4.64 -0.18
C ASP A 31 9.84 5.61 -0.81
N GLU A 32 11.05 5.67 -0.25
CA GLU A 32 12.10 6.62 -0.68
C GLU A 32 12.60 6.39 -2.12
N GLU A 33 12.36 5.22 -2.70
CA GLU A 33 12.70 4.89 -4.09
C GLU A 33 11.57 5.26 -5.07
N GLY A 34 10.47 5.83 -4.57
CA GLY A 34 9.31 6.20 -5.38
C GLY A 34 8.37 5.02 -5.69
N ALA A 35 8.52 3.87 -5.02
CA ALA A 35 7.60 2.75 -5.17
C ALA A 35 6.35 2.94 -4.31
N ILE A 36 5.22 2.47 -4.80
CA ILE A 36 3.95 2.45 -4.07
C ILE A 36 3.79 1.10 -3.37
N TRP A 37 3.60 1.13 -2.05
CA TRP A 37 3.01 0.02 -1.32
C TRP A 37 1.49 0.14 -1.41
N MET A 38 0.82 -0.94 -1.80
CA MET A 38 -0.62 -0.96 -2.05
C MET A 38 -1.27 -2.16 -1.37
N ALA A 39 -2.23 -1.89 -0.47
CA ALA A 39 -3.10 -2.92 0.07
C ALA A 39 -4.07 -3.42 -1.02
N ASN A 40 -4.21 -4.74 -1.10
CA ASN A 40 -5.08 -5.42 -2.05
C ASN A 40 -6.00 -6.41 -1.29
N PRO A 41 -7.12 -5.92 -0.73
CA PRO A 41 -8.00 -6.72 0.12
C PRO A 41 -8.53 -7.98 -0.60
N SER A 42 -8.83 -7.91 -1.90
CA SER A 42 -9.41 -9.04 -2.65
C SER A 42 -8.49 -10.25 -2.76
N LYS A 43 -7.17 -10.04 -2.62
CA LYS A 43 -6.14 -11.10 -2.68
C LYS A 43 -5.38 -11.29 -1.36
N ALA A 44 -5.82 -10.61 -0.29
CA ALA A 44 -5.19 -10.65 1.04
C ALA A 44 -3.67 -10.40 0.97
N GLU A 45 -3.27 -9.33 0.30
CA GLU A 45 -1.85 -9.02 0.08
C GLU A 45 -1.57 -7.53 0.08
N VAL A 46 -0.30 -7.18 0.32
CA VAL A 46 0.25 -5.86 0.02
C VAL A 46 1.33 -6.00 -1.04
N LEU A 47 1.24 -5.18 -2.08
CA LEU A 47 2.18 -5.17 -3.19
C LEU A 47 3.10 -3.96 -3.08
N ARG A 48 4.38 -4.11 -3.41
CA ARG A 48 5.29 -3.00 -3.72
C ARG A 48 5.42 -2.89 -5.23
N ILE A 49 5.02 -1.75 -5.77
CA ILE A 49 4.83 -1.54 -7.20
C ILE A 49 5.70 -0.36 -7.64
N LEU A 50 6.42 -0.49 -8.75
CA LEU A 50 7.10 0.61 -9.44
C LEU A 50 6.18 1.24 -10.50
N GLU A 51 6.49 2.46 -10.92
CA GLU A 51 5.77 3.10 -12.03
C GLU A 51 5.84 2.20 -13.27
N GLY A 52 4.71 2.07 -13.99
CA GLY A 52 4.54 1.10 -15.07
C GLY A 52 3.97 -0.26 -14.62
N GLY A 53 3.91 -0.54 -13.31
CA GLY A 53 3.23 -1.70 -12.74
C GLY A 53 4.12 -2.90 -12.43
N GLU A 54 5.44 -2.75 -12.44
CA GLU A 54 6.34 -3.81 -11.99
C GLU A 54 6.15 -4.06 -10.49
N ILE A 55 5.80 -5.30 -10.12
CA ILE A 55 5.69 -5.73 -8.73
C ILE A 55 7.05 -6.25 -8.26
N THR A 56 7.67 -5.54 -7.32
CA THR A 56 8.98 -5.90 -6.76
C THR A 56 8.90 -6.61 -5.42
N SER A 57 7.73 -6.60 -4.76
CA SER A 57 7.48 -7.38 -3.55
C SER A 57 5.99 -7.68 -3.36
N THR A 58 5.70 -8.83 -2.77
CA THR A 58 4.35 -9.25 -2.39
C THR A 58 4.38 -9.77 -0.96
N ILE A 59 3.57 -9.18 -0.09
CA ILE A 59 3.38 -9.62 1.29
C ILE A 59 2.00 -10.24 1.39
N LYS A 60 1.92 -11.54 1.67
CA LYS A 60 0.67 -12.22 1.96
C LYS A 60 0.26 -12.01 3.41
N VAL A 61 -1.02 -11.77 3.63
CA VAL A 61 -1.60 -11.63 4.96
C VAL A 61 -2.51 -12.82 5.21
N GLU A 62 -2.19 -13.62 6.22
CA GLU A 62 -2.88 -14.89 6.44
C GLU A 62 -4.20 -14.70 7.21
N ASN A 63 -5.24 -15.42 6.78
CA ASN A 63 -6.52 -15.51 7.50
C ASN A 63 -7.20 -14.14 7.75
N THR A 64 -7.00 -13.16 6.85
CA THR A 64 -7.56 -11.81 6.97
C THR A 64 -7.52 -11.05 5.63
N ASN A 65 -8.17 -9.90 5.58
CA ASN A 65 -7.97 -8.87 4.55
C ASN A 65 -7.09 -7.74 5.10
N VAL A 66 -6.43 -7.00 4.21
CA VAL A 66 -5.62 -5.81 4.49
C VAL A 66 -6.14 -4.63 3.69
N TYR A 67 -6.33 -3.49 4.35
CA TYR A 67 -7.03 -2.33 3.77
C TYR A 67 -6.16 -1.09 3.66
N ALA A 68 -5.12 -0.97 4.47
CA ALA A 68 -4.18 0.14 4.39
C ALA A 68 -2.79 -0.30 4.81
N CYS A 69 -1.79 0.44 4.33
CA CYS A 69 -0.41 0.28 4.76
C CYS A 69 0.28 1.65 4.90
N CYS A 70 1.24 1.74 5.81
CA CYS A 70 2.12 2.90 5.93
C CYS A 70 3.53 2.48 6.38
N LEU A 71 4.54 3.21 5.92
CA LEU A 71 5.91 3.07 6.39
C LEU A 71 6.17 4.02 7.57
N GLY A 72 6.96 3.58 8.53
CA GLY A 72 7.33 4.36 9.70
C GLY A 72 8.32 3.62 10.62
N GLY A 73 8.30 3.99 11.90
CA GLY A 73 9.32 3.58 12.86
C GLY A 73 10.59 4.42 12.75
N ASP A 74 11.50 4.27 13.72
CA ASP A 74 12.68 5.14 13.86
C ASP A 74 13.62 5.14 12.64
N ASP A 75 13.63 4.05 11.88
CA ASP A 75 14.42 3.89 10.65
C ASP A 75 13.58 4.01 9.37
N GLY A 76 12.27 4.30 9.49
CA GLY A 76 11.32 4.34 8.38
C GLY A 76 11.00 2.97 7.75
N ARG A 77 11.57 1.86 8.26
CA ARG A 77 11.55 0.53 7.61
C ARG A 77 10.49 -0.39 8.19
N THR A 78 9.62 0.09 9.05
CA THR A 78 8.49 -0.68 9.57
C THR A 78 7.27 -0.42 8.68
N LEU A 79 6.83 -1.43 7.94
CA LEU A 79 5.57 -1.39 7.19
C LEU A 79 4.44 -1.85 8.12
N PHE A 80 3.57 -0.93 8.50
CA PHE A 80 2.36 -1.21 9.27
C PHE A 80 1.21 -1.54 8.32
N LEU A 81 0.39 -2.51 8.71
CA LEU A 81 -0.74 -3.04 7.95
C LEU A 81 -2.02 -2.95 8.78
N CYS A 82 -3.06 -2.32 8.24
CA CYS A 82 -4.38 -2.32 8.85
C CYS A 82 -5.17 -3.52 8.33
N THR A 83 -5.42 -4.50 9.21
CA THR A 83 -6.05 -5.78 8.85
C THR A 83 -7.35 -5.96 9.62
N ASN A 84 -8.25 -6.80 9.08
CA ASN A 84 -9.47 -7.19 9.77
C ASN A 84 -9.76 -8.67 9.57
N HIS A 85 -9.66 -9.44 10.66
CA HIS A 85 -10.02 -10.85 10.63
C HIS A 85 -11.54 -11.00 10.60
N PHE A 86 -12.07 -11.42 9.46
CA PHE A 86 -13.46 -11.83 9.34
C PHE A 86 -13.55 -13.37 9.44
N PHE A 87 -14.13 -13.85 10.53
CA PHE A 87 -14.52 -15.25 10.67
C PHE A 87 -16.04 -15.32 10.74
N PHE A 88 -16.67 -16.10 9.84
CA PHE A 88 -18.12 -16.29 9.84
C PHE A 88 -18.60 -16.70 11.24
N GLY A 89 -19.54 -15.94 11.80
CA GLY A 89 -20.13 -16.19 13.12
C GLY A 89 -19.31 -15.68 14.31
N LYS A 90 -18.17 -14.99 14.11
CA LYS A 90 -17.42 -14.30 15.17
C LYS A 90 -17.36 -12.80 14.90
N ARG A 91 -17.21 -12.03 15.98
CA ARG A 91 -16.98 -10.59 15.90
C ARG A 91 -15.67 -10.32 15.15
N SER A 92 -15.72 -9.40 14.19
CA SER A 92 -14.53 -8.94 13.48
C SER A 92 -13.52 -8.36 14.47
N SER A 93 -12.23 -8.60 14.23
CA SER A 93 -11.15 -8.00 15.01
C SER A 93 -10.19 -7.25 14.08
N GLY A 94 -10.25 -5.93 14.12
CA GLY A 94 -9.25 -5.07 13.51
C GLY A 94 -7.91 -5.21 14.23
N ARG A 95 -6.81 -5.24 13.48
CA ARG A 95 -5.44 -5.29 14.01
C ARG A 95 -4.54 -4.37 13.22
N ILE A 96 -3.46 -3.95 13.87
CA ILE A 96 -2.28 -3.42 13.21
C ILE A 96 -1.22 -4.51 13.26
N GLU A 97 -0.87 -5.02 12.10
CA GLU A 97 0.27 -5.92 11.91
C GLU A 97 1.45 -5.11 11.38
N PHE A 98 2.67 -5.61 11.55
CA PHE A 98 3.84 -4.93 11.03
C PHE A 98 4.97 -5.90 10.69
N LEU A 99 5.80 -5.49 9.74
CA LEU A 99 7.03 -6.18 9.39
C LEU A 99 8.11 -5.19 8.95
N LYS A 100 9.35 -5.65 8.86
CA LYS A 100 10.47 -4.87 8.34
C LYS A 100 10.58 -5.00 6.82
N VAL A 101 10.86 -3.89 6.15
CA VAL A 101 11.10 -3.83 4.70
C VAL A 101 12.46 -3.24 4.37
N LYS A 102 12.91 -3.47 3.13
CA LYS A 102 14.24 -3.05 2.65
C LYS A 102 14.35 -1.59 2.25
N VAL A 103 13.23 -0.89 2.06
CA VAL A 103 13.21 0.51 1.60
C VAL A 103 12.34 1.28 2.60
N PRO A 104 12.85 2.34 3.23
CA PRO A 104 12.11 3.12 4.21
C PRO A 104 11.05 4.00 3.52
N GLY A 105 10.11 4.50 4.30
CA GLY A 105 9.19 5.53 3.85
C GLY A 105 9.91 6.82 3.50
N ILE A 106 9.29 7.63 2.64
CA ILE A 106 9.73 9.01 2.45
C ILE A 106 9.53 9.78 3.76
N GLU A 107 10.55 10.49 4.25
CA GLU A 107 10.34 11.47 5.31
C GLU A 107 9.39 12.53 4.79
N ILE A 108 8.27 12.73 5.49
CA ILE A 108 7.34 13.81 5.17
C ILE A 108 7.93 15.09 5.80
N PRO A 109 8.30 16.10 5.00
CA PRO A 109 8.82 17.36 5.50
C PRO A 109 7.81 18.16 6.32
#